data_AF-A0A1W9SKA2-F1
#
_entry.id   AF-A0A1W9SKA2-F1
#
_cell.length_a   1.000
_cell.length_b   1.000
_cell.length_c   1.000
_cell.angle_alpha   90.00
_cell.angle_beta   90.00
_cell.angle_gamma   90.00
#
_symmetry.space_group_name_H-M   'P 1'
#
loop_
_entity.id
_entity.type
_entity.pdbx_description
1 polymer ?
#
loop_
_entity_poly.entity_id
_entity_poly.type
_entity_poly.pdbx_seq_one_letter_code
_entity_poly.pdbx_strand_id
1 'polypeptide(L)'
;MSSEIGLTQNLQNGTFKWNDVKIDEQGILKLQITDNQGVLNSQISREITVNFISVSIERNDLIFTEINSHQNSGATYVEIYNNTSSEISLDNLIFEHYNNGAASTTAVVNLSGNLASDEFIIITKIIDDFSENYPEITPNYILSSLFLNGGKDRLVLKKSDGTIIDLFNIDGENAEDMSDNHLYYRKGFDNEGSNLSENWLIMGENQMGSPLEKNDFFWKGEVSSDFHNENNWYEKRVPENVSLMILNAPNSPEISGNVICKNLLIKENMSLTIKENAYLTVNGILENQSGISGLKLKSSVTGDAGLLQNNSNILADVDKYLSSERWHFISSPLVSTVVLTDIFNSEIDVYANLYNPETANWDNMTIGNSLNLDKLNACSVWTTENHICKKKF
;
A
#
# COMPACT_ATOMS: atom_id res chain seq x y z
N MET A 1 42.60 -9.11 18.77
CA MET A 1 42.20 -9.14 17.35
C MET A 1 43.35 -9.72 16.55
N SER A 2 43.12 -10.82 15.83
CA SER A 2 44.09 -11.47 14.95
C SER A 2 44.32 -10.63 13.69
N SER A 3 45.58 -10.30 13.40
CA SER A 3 45.96 -9.67 12.13
C SER A 3 45.88 -10.70 11.00
N GLU A 4 45.00 -10.50 10.03
CA GLU A 4 45.06 -11.24 8.76
C GLU A 4 45.90 -10.47 7.75
N ILE A 5 46.80 -11.19 7.08
CA ILE A 5 47.70 -10.67 6.06
C ILE A 5 47.02 -10.85 4.71
N GLY A 6 46.45 -9.76 4.17
CA GLY A 6 45.71 -9.75 2.91
C GLY A 6 46.20 -8.67 1.94
N LEU A 7 47.52 -8.59 1.70
CA LEU A 7 48.06 -7.78 0.60
C LEU A 7 47.68 -8.44 -0.74
N THR A 8 46.70 -7.88 -1.46
CA THR A 8 46.14 -8.55 -2.66
C THR A 8 46.81 -8.15 -3.97
N GLN A 9 47.59 -7.06 -4.04
CA GLN A 9 48.42 -6.77 -5.23
C GLN A 9 49.49 -5.69 -4.98
N ASN A 10 50.71 -5.93 -5.49
CA ASN A 10 51.75 -4.92 -5.65
C ASN A 10 51.56 -4.24 -7.02
N LEU A 11 51.17 -2.96 -7.06
CA LEU A 11 51.05 -2.20 -8.30
C LEU A 11 52.41 -1.56 -8.64
N GLN A 12 52.67 -1.26 -9.91
CA GLN A 12 53.89 -0.54 -10.29
C GLN A 12 53.99 0.79 -9.52
N ASN A 13 55.23 1.17 -9.14
CA ASN A 13 55.60 2.39 -8.40
C ASN A 13 55.27 2.43 -6.89
N GLY A 14 55.16 1.28 -6.21
CA GLY A 14 55.09 1.25 -4.75
C GLY A 14 53.71 1.59 -4.17
N THR A 15 52.67 1.50 -5.00
CA THR A 15 51.27 1.64 -4.57
C THR A 15 50.70 0.26 -4.22
N PHE A 16 50.05 0.16 -3.07
CA PHE A 16 49.41 -1.06 -2.59
C PHE A 16 47.90 -0.89 -2.60
N LYS A 17 47.16 -1.93 -3.01
CA LYS A 17 45.69 -1.98 -2.91
C LYS A 17 45.31 -3.06 -1.90
N TRP A 18 44.43 -2.70 -0.97
CA TRP A 18 43.78 -3.62 -0.04
C TRP A 18 42.28 -3.58 -0.28
N ASN A 19 41.66 -4.75 -0.49
CA ASN A 19 40.20 -4.84 -0.67
C ASN A 19 39.45 -5.06 0.66
N ASP A 20 40.12 -5.54 1.71
CA ASP A 20 39.52 -5.93 2.99
C ASP A 20 40.19 -5.21 4.18
N VAL A 21 40.12 -3.88 4.20
CA VAL A 21 40.69 -3.09 5.30
C VAL A 21 39.76 -3.15 6.52
N LYS A 22 40.21 -3.77 7.60
CA LYS A 22 39.55 -3.74 8.91
C LYS A 22 40.06 -2.54 9.72
N ILE A 23 39.15 -1.72 10.20
CA ILE A 23 39.39 -0.60 11.12
C ILE A 23 39.04 -1.02 12.56
N ASP A 24 39.59 -0.33 13.56
CA ASP A 24 39.17 -0.53 14.94
C ASP A 24 37.84 0.18 15.25
N GLU A 25 37.29 -0.04 16.45
CA GLU A 25 36.03 0.55 16.93
C GLU A 25 36.06 2.09 16.96
N GLN A 26 37.24 2.70 16.86
CA GLN A 26 37.44 4.15 16.81
C GLN A 26 37.62 4.68 15.37
N GLY A 27 37.49 3.82 14.36
CA GLY A 27 37.65 4.21 12.95
C GLY A 27 39.10 4.42 12.51
N ILE A 28 40.07 3.94 13.28
CA ILE A 28 41.50 4.13 13.00
C ILE A 28 42.04 2.95 12.20
N LEU A 29 42.64 3.25 11.05
CA LEU A 29 43.48 2.30 10.32
C LEU A 29 44.93 2.43 10.78
N LYS A 30 45.49 1.36 11.34
CA LYS A 30 46.92 1.24 11.65
C LYS A 30 47.63 0.45 10.55
N LEU A 31 48.45 1.13 9.75
CA LEU A 31 49.34 0.49 8.79
C LEU A 31 50.71 0.25 9.41
N GLN A 32 51.21 -0.98 9.32
CA GLN A 32 52.56 -1.34 9.73
C GLN A 32 53.34 -1.84 8.52
N ILE A 33 54.38 -1.10 8.12
CA ILE A 33 55.28 -1.47 7.02
C ILE A 33 56.55 -2.04 7.66
N THR A 34 56.92 -3.26 7.26
CA THR A 34 58.21 -3.88 7.61
C THR A 34 59.03 -4.04 6.34
N ASP A 35 60.35 -3.89 6.45
CA ASP A 35 61.23 -4.16 5.32
C ASP A 35 61.41 -5.68 5.09
N ASN A 36 62.09 -6.03 3.99
CA ASN A 36 62.31 -7.42 3.58
C ASN A 36 63.16 -8.25 4.56
N GLN A 37 63.67 -7.66 5.64
CA GLN A 37 64.39 -8.38 6.69
C GLN A 37 63.57 -8.53 7.97
N GLY A 38 62.31 -8.10 7.98
CA GLY A 38 61.44 -8.12 9.15
C GLY A 38 61.88 -7.14 10.24
N VAL A 39 62.82 -6.23 9.92
CA VAL A 39 63.33 -5.24 10.87
C VAL A 39 62.46 -4.00 10.76
N LEU A 40 61.86 -3.60 11.89
CA LEU A 40 61.12 -2.35 12.04
C LEU A 40 62.09 -1.16 11.95
N ASN A 41 62.43 -0.73 10.73
CA ASN A 41 63.40 0.36 10.56
C ASN A 41 62.80 1.77 10.75
N SER A 42 61.47 1.90 10.85
CA SER A 42 60.82 3.05 11.48
C SER A 42 59.33 2.76 11.60
N GLN A 43 58.76 3.00 12.78
CA GLN A 43 57.32 2.95 12.97
C GLN A 43 56.74 4.24 12.38
N ILE A 44 56.47 4.28 11.08
CA ILE A 44 55.66 5.36 10.50
C ILE A 44 54.19 5.02 10.81
N SER A 45 53.80 5.26 12.06
CA SER A 45 52.39 5.28 12.43
C SER A 45 51.82 6.61 11.98
N ARG A 46 51.21 6.65 10.79
CA ARG A 46 50.26 7.69 10.45
C ARG A 46 48.87 7.19 10.81
N GLU A 47 48.21 7.89 11.71
CA GLU A 47 46.78 7.73 11.91
C GLU A 47 46.09 8.27 10.65
N ILE A 48 45.42 7.38 9.92
CA ILE A 48 44.49 7.77 8.87
C ILE A 48 43.12 7.72 9.54
N THR A 49 42.58 8.90 9.84
CA THR A 49 41.17 9.01 10.24
C THR A 49 40.33 8.82 8.99
N VAL A 50 39.67 7.67 8.89
CA VAL A 50 38.62 7.47 7.89
C VAL A 50 37.37 8.08 8.51
N ASN A 51 37.06 9.32 8.11
CA ASN A 51 35.76 9.89 8.43
C ASN A 51 34.73 9.13 7.60
N PHE A 52 34.10 8.13 8.20
CA PHE A 52 32.82 7.66 7.70
C PHE A 52 31.92 8.88 7.72
N ILE A 53 31.53 9.34 6.54
CA ILE A 53 30.42 10.26 6.42
C ILE A 53 29.22 9.40 6.81
N SER A 54 28.88 9.38 8.09
CA SER A 54 27.56 8.98 8.52
C SER A 54 26.61 9.83 7.71
N VAL A 55 25.80 9.21 6.86
CA VAL A 55 24.71 9.91 6.17
C VAL A 55 23.92 10.60 7.28
N SER A 56 23.94 11.93 7.30
CA SER A 56 23.16 12.67 8.26
C SER A 56 21.72 12.46 7.88
N ILE A 57 20.95 11.86 8.79
CA ILE A 57 19.51 11.68 8.59
C ILE A 57 18.91 13.08 8.55
N GLU A 58 18.35 13.45 7.42
CA GLU A 58 17.65 14.71 7.27
C GLU A 58 16.15 14.51 7.47
N ARG A 59 15.43 15.62 7.52
CA ARG A 59 13.98 15.61 7.50
C ARG A 59 13.47 14.84 6.28
N ASN A 60 12.43 14.03 6.47
CA ASN A 60 11.80 13.15 5.47
C ASN A 60 12.63 11.93 5.02
N ASP A 61 13.81 11.68 5.58
CA ASP A 61 14.56 10.43 5.32
C ASP A 61 13.87 9.23 5.99
N LEU A 62 13.32 9.44 7.18
CA LEU A 62 12.41 8.53 7.85
C LEU A 62 11.07 9.23 8.03
N ILE A 63 9.99 8.53 7.70
CA ILE A 63 8.66 9.12 7.72
C ILE A 63 7.66 8.18 8.37
N PHE A 64 6.67 8.74 9.06
CA PHE A 64 5.48 8.02 9.42
C PHE A 64 4.61 7.85 8.18
N THR A 65 4.33 6.60 7.80
CA THR A 65 3.51 6.26 6.63
C THR A 65 2.10 5.89 7.02
N GLU A 66 1.94 5.28 8.18
CA GLU A 66 0.68 4.72 8.64
C GLU A 66 0.56 4.77 10.16
N ILE A 67 -0.61 5.21 10.63
CA ILE A 67 -0.95 5.26 12.05
C ILE A 67 -2.35 4.71 12.23
N ASN A 68 -2.47 3.65 13.00
CA ASN A 68 -3.75 2.99 13.25
C ASN A 68 -4.07 3.02 14.73
N SER A 69 -4.95 3.93 15.13
CA SER A 69 -5.69 3.82 16.38
C SER A 69 -6.68 2.68 16.18
N HIS A 70 -6.32 1.47 16.59
CA HIS A 70 -7.03 0.27 16.16
C HIS A 70 -8.21 -0.05 17.09
N GLN A 71 -9.29 -0.60 16.53
CA GLN A 71 -10.50 -0.99 17.28
C GLN A 71 -10.23 -1.94 18.45
N ASN A 72 -9.32 -2.89 18.25
CA ASN A 72 -8.61 -3.53 19.35
C ASN A 72 -7.44 -2.62 19.73
N SER A 73 -7.62 -1.82 20.79
CA SER A 73 -6.62 -0.84 21.24
C SER A 73 -5.25 -1.45 21.57
N GLY A 74 -5.15 -2.76 21.78
CA GLY A 74 -3.87 -3.46 21.95
C GLY A 74 -3.09 -3.62 20.65
N ALA A 75 -3.79 -3.72 19.52
CA ALA A 75 -3.22 -3.83 18.19
C ALA A 75 -2.92 -2.46 17.54
N THR A 76 -3.11 -1.35 18.26
CA THR A 76 -2.71 0.00 17.82
C THR A 76 -1.23 0.01 17.43
N TYR A 77 -0.90 0.63 16.29
CA TYR A 77 0.48 0.73 15.83
C TYR A 77 0.78 2.03 15.09
N VAL A 78 2.09 2.25 14.96
CA VAL A 78 2.71 3.30 14.17
C VAL A 78 3.74 2.64 13.25
N GLU A 79 3.72 3.02 11.99
CA GLU A 79 4.68 2.61 10.98
C GLU A 79 5.63 3.74 10.62
N ILE A 80 6.92 3.43 10.58
CA ILE A 80 7.97 4.33 10.09
C ILE A 80 8.65 3.65 8.90
N TYR A 81 8.89 4.40 7.83
CA TYR A 81 9.50 3.91 6.59
C TYR A 81 10.79 4.63 6.28
N ASN A 82 11.80 3.89 5.80
CA ASN A 82 13.02 4.45 5.22
C ASN A 82 12.78 4.93 3.79
N ASN A 83 12.61 6.25 3.64
CA ASN A 83 12.34 6.92 2.37
C ASN A 83 13.63 7.26 1.58
N THR A 84 14.77 6.75 2.01
CA THR A 84 16.04 6.93 1.28
C THR A 84 16.38 5.71 0.43
N SER A 85 17.28 5.92 -0.52
CA SER A 85 17.85 4.84 -1.36
C SER A 85 19.00 4.09 -0.67
N SER A 86 19.18 4.26 0.64
CA SER A 86 20.32 3.72 1.40
C SER A 86 19.89 3.18 2.76
N GLU A 87 20.73 2.33 3.35
CA GLU A 87 20.53 1.90 4.74
C GLU A 87 20.75 3.09 5.70
N ILE A 88 19.86 3.22 6.68
CA ILE A 88 19.93 4.23 7.73
C ILE A 88 20.26 3.56 9.07
N SER A 89 21.23 4.13 9.79
CA SER A 89 21.42 3.78 11.21
C SER A 89 20.37 4.47 12.06
N LEU A 90 19.67 3.71 12.89
CA LEU A 90 18.66 4.23 13.80
C LEU A 90 19.26 4.73 15.13
N ASP A 91 20.58 4.66 15.27
CA ASP A 91 21.27 5.08 16.48
C ASP A 91 21.06 6.58 16.72
N ASN A 92 20.78 6.94 17.98
CA ASN A 92 20.43 8.28 18.42
C ASN A 92 19.07 8.81 17.92
N LEU A 93 18.22 7.96 17.33
CA LEU A 93 16.84 8.34 17.05
C LEU A 93 15.91 7.98 18.21
N ILE A 94 14.95 8.87 18.44
CA ILE A 94 13.97 8.80 19.51
C ILE A 94 12.59 8.97 18.89
N PHE A 95 11.72 8.01 19.17
CA PHE A 95 10.29 8.11 18.95
C PHE A 95 9.60 8.52 20.25
N GLU A 96 8.73 9.53 20.17
CA GLU A 96 7.98 10.04 21.31
C GLU A 96 6.49 10.09 21.00
N HIS A 97 5.70 9.70 22.00
CA HIS A 97 4.24 9.83 22.01
C HIS A 97 3.82 10.81 23.11
N TYR A 98 2.95 11.73 22.75
CA TYR A 98 2.31 12.70 23.63
C TYR A 98 0.81 12.44 23.58
N ASN A 99 0.22 11.98 24.69
CA ASN A 99 -1.19 11.67 24.74
C ASN A 99 -2.02 12.93 25.06
N ASN A 100 -3.10 13.13 24.32
CA ASN A 100 -4.18 14.08 24.60
C ASN A 100 -3.70 15.49 24.97
N GLY A 101 -2.80 16.05 24.16
CA GLY A 101 -2.30 17.42 24.30
C GLY A 101 -1.28 17.61 25.42
N ALA A 102 -0.69 16.53 25.93
CA ALA A 102 0.32 16.61 26.99
C ALA A 102 1.51 17.51 26.58
N ALA A 103 1.92 18.40 27.50
CA ALA A 103 3.07 19.28 27.31
C ALA A 103 4.42 18.54 27.42
N SER A 104 4.42 17.32 27.95
CA SER A 104 5.58 16.45 28.10
C SER A 104 5.32 15.08 27.49
N THR A 105 6.39 14.40 27.09
CA THR A 105 6.31 13.04 26.53
C THR A 105 5.58 12.11 27.49
N THR A 106 4.62 11.36 26.96
CA THR A 106 3.89 10.32 27.71
C THR A 106 4.59 8.98 27.58
N ALA A 107 5.20 8.72 26.43
CA ALA A 107 5.95 7.50 26.16
C ALA A 107 7.10 7.76 25.19
N VAL A 108 8.17 6.99 25.31
CA VAL A 108 9.41 7.15 24.53
C VAL A 108 9.96 5.78 24.13
N VAL A 109 10.46 5.67 22.91
CA VAL A 109 11.26 4.53 22.43
C VAL A 109 12.57 5.09 21.86
N ASN A 110 13.70 4.57 22.35
CA ASN A 110 15.00 4.81 21.69
C ASN A 110 15.17 3.75 20.61
N LEU A 111 15.26 4.20 19.36
CA LEU A 111 15.48 3.29 18.23
C LEU A 111 16.95 2.88 18.19
N SER A 112 17.24 1.77 17.53
CA SER A 112 18.60 1.23 17.39
C SER A 112 18.69 0.23 16.25
N GLY A 113 19.91 -0.02 15.78
CA GLY A 113 20.17 -0.92 14.66
C GLY A 113 20.18 -0.18 13.33
N ASN A 114 20.01 -0.92 12.24
CA ASN A 114 19.99 -0.38 10.89
C ASN A 114 18.69 -0.75 10.19
N LEU A 115 18.18 0.16 9.37
CA LEU A 115 17.00 -0.02 8.55
C LEU A 115 17.41 0.10 7.08
N ALA A 116 17.30 -0.98 6.32
CA ALA A 116 17.65 -0.96 4.90
C ALA A 116 16.73 0.00 4.12
N SER A 117 17.14 0.36 2.90
CA SER A 117 16.28 1.11 1.99
C SER A 117 14.98 0.35 1.75
N ASP A 118 13.86 1.07 1.67
CA ASP A 118 12.51 0.53 1.47
C ASP A 118 11.96 -0.36 2.61
N GLU A 119 12.63 -0.43 3.75
CA GLU A 119 12.16 -1.20 4.93
C GLU A 119 11.35 -0.34 5.91
N PHE A 120 10.64 -1.04 6.80
CA PHE A 120 9.71 -0.46 7.76
C PHE A 120 10.05 -0.82 9.21
N ILE A 121 9.60 0.04 10.12
CA ILE A 121 9.57 -0.19 11.56
C ILE A 121 8.10 -0.14 12.00
N ILE A 122 7.66 -1.18 12.70
CA ILE A 122 6.36 -1.21 13.37
C ILE A 122 6.57 -1.06 14.88
N ILE A 123 5.93 -0.05 15.45
CA ILE A 123 5.82 0.16 16.90
C ILE A 123 4.37 -0.12 17.29
N THR A 124 4.14 -1.15 18.10
CA THR A 124 2.79 -1.51 18.57
C THR A 124 2.64 -1.34 20.09
N LYS A 125 1.40 -1.36 20.59
CA LYS A 125 1.11 -1.32 22.03
C LYS A 125 1.25 -2.69 22.70
N ILE A 126 0.65 -3.75 22.13
CA ILE A 126 0.67 -5.12 22.66
C ILE A 126 0.92 -6.09 21.50
N ILE A 127 1.98 -6.90 21.61
CA ILE A 127 2.40 -7.81 20.53
C ILE A 127 1.35 -8.88 20.23
N ASP A 128 0.74 -9.48 21.25
CA ASP A 128 -0.22 -10.56 21.07
C ASP A 128 -1.47 -10.07 20.34
N ASP A 129 -2.02 -8.92 20.75
CA ASP A 129 -3.16 -8.29 20.09
C ASP A 129 -2.84 -7.90 18.64
N PHE A 130 -1.64 -7.35 18.40
CA PHE A 130 -1.19 -7.01 17.06
C PHE A 130 -1.09 -8.25 16.17
N SER A 131 -0.41 -9.31 16.63
CA SER A 131 -0.22 -10.54 15.84
C SER A 131 -1.52 -11.32 15.59
N GLU A 132 -2.55 -11.16 16.42
CA GLU A 132 -3.88 -11.70 16.15
C GLU A 132 -4.56 -10.99 14.96
N ASN A 133 -4.33 -9.68 14.80
CA ASN A 133 -4.93 -8.87 13.73
C ASN A 133 -4.08 -8.86 12.45
N TYR A 134 -2.76 -8.96 12.58
CA TYR A 134 -1.79 -8.97 11.49
C TYR A 134 -0.92 -10.23 11.61
N PRO A 135 -1.47 -11.41 11.28
CA PRO A 135 -0.69 -12.64 11.30
C PRO A 135 0.51 -12.49 10.36
N GLU A 136 1.63 -13.11 10.74
CA GLU A 136 2.90 -13.09 10.00
C GLU A 136 3.73 -11.79 10.11
N ILE A 137 3.18 -10.74 10.73
CA ILE A 137 3.93 -9.51 10.99
C ILE A 137 4.40 -9.49 12.45
N THR A 138 5.71 -9.31 12.64
CA THR A 138 6.32 -9.14 13.96
C THR A 138 6.71 -7.69 14.16
N PRO A 139 6.10 -6.97 15.12
CA PRO A 139 6.49 -5.61 15.46
C PRO A 139 7.97 -5.51 15.88
N ASN A 140 8.64 -4.42 15.48
CA ASN A 140 10.02 -4.16 15.86
C ASN A 140 10.13 -3.65 17.30
N TYR A 141 9.14 -2.87 17.75
CA TYR A 141 9.11 -2.30 19.08
C TYR A 141 7.73 -2.42 19.73
N ILE A 142 7.75 -2.49 21.06
CA ILE A 142 6.55 -2.47 21.90
C ILE A 142 6.59 -1.21 22.75
N LEU A 143 5.51 -0.45 22.74
CA LEU A 143 5.30 0.72 23.57
C LEU A 143 3.95 0.59 24.27
N SER A 144 3.92 -0.03 25.45
CA SER A 144 2.68 -0.31 26.18
C SER A 144 1.84 0.94 26.51
N SER A 145 2.47 2.11 26.53
CA SER A 145 1.85 3.42 26.75
C SER A 145 1.51 4.17 25.45
N LEU A 146 1.47 3.48 24.31
CA LEU A 146 0.96 4.00 23.03
C LEU A 146 -0.57 4.02 23.06
N PHE A 147 -1.11 4.98 23.81
CA PHE A 147 -2.54 5.27 23.86
C PHE A 147 -2.90 6.25 22.73
N LEU A 148 -3.03 5.75 21.50
CA LEU A 148 -3.65 6.51 20.41
C LEU A 148 -5.14 6.26 20.47
N ASN A 149 -5.85 7.06 21.28
CA ASN A 149 -7.24 6.81 21.65
C ASN A 149 -8.15 8.02 21.40
N GLY A 150 -7.81 8.79 20.37
CA GLY A 150 -8.48 10.03 20.01
C GLY A 150 -8.03 11.22 20.86
N GLY A 151 -8.56 12.41 20.54
CA GLY A 151 -8.16 13.67 21.16
C GLY A 151 -6.86 14.19 20.57
N LYS A 152 -6.08 14.93 21.36
CA LYS A 152 -4.92 15.69 20.87
C LYS A 152 -3.60 14.90 20.91
N ASP A 153 -3.59 13.68 20.41
CA ASP A 153 -2.38 12.86 20.39
C ASP A 153 -1.37 13.36 19.34
N ARG A 154 -0.09 13.22 19.66
CA ARG A 154 1.02 13.59 18.78
C ARG A 154 2.14 12.56 18.83
N LEU A 155 2.73 12.30 17.67
CA LEU A 155 3.95 11.50 17.52
C LEU A 155 5.10 12.34 16.98
N VAL A 156 6.30 12.12 17.52
CA VAL A 156 7.51 12.82 17.10
C VAL A 156 8.62 11.80 16.87
N LEU A 157 9.21 11.82 15.68
CA LEU A 157 10.48 11.16 15.41
C LEU A 157 11.58 12.22 15.38
N LYS A 158 12.62 12.07 16.20
CA LYS A 158 13.69 13.07 16.30
C LYS A 158 15.04 12.44 16.61
N LYS A 159 16.11 13.19 16.38
CA LYS A 159 17.45 12.88 16.87
C LYS A 159 17.56 13.20 18.36
N SER A 160 18.55 12.61 19.03
CA SER A 160 18.88 12.86 20.43
C SER A 160 19.26 14.31 20.73
N ASP A 161 19.70 15.07 19.72
CA ASP A 161 19.98 16.51 19.82
C ASP A 161 18.72 17.40 19.75
N GLY A 162 17.54 16.79 19.54
CA GLY A 162 16.25 17.46 19.45
C GLY A 162 15.80 17.80 18.02
N THR A 163 16.63 17.53 17.00
CA THR A 163 16.25 17.75 15.60
C THR A 163 15.10 16.84 15.19
N ILE A 164 13.95 17.42 14.83
CA ILE A 164 12.76 16.68 14.38
C ILE A 164 12.98 16.16 12.96
N ILE A 165 12.72 14.86 12.77
CA ILE A 165 12.77 14.15 11.50
C ILE A 165 11.39 14.09 10.84
N ASP A 166 10.37 13.67 11.59
CA ASP A 166 8.98 13.64 11.12
C ASP A 166 7.97 13.74 12.28
N LEU A 167 6.72 14.09 11.95
CA LEU A 167 5.63 14.28 12.89
C LEU A 167 4.36 13.54 12.46
N PHE A 168 3.53 13.24 13.45
CA PHE A 168 2.09 13.11 13.25
C PHE A 168 1.41 14.08 14.19
N ASN A 169 0.63 14.99 13.60
CA ASN A 169 0.02 16.13 14.29
C ASN A 169 1.06 17.20 14.72
N ILE A 170 0.60 18.40 15.08
CA ILE A 170 1.48 19.54 15.36
C ILE A 170 2.03 19.47 16.79
N ASP A 171 3.21 20.07 16.99
CA ASP A 171 3.84 20.22 18.30
C ASP A 171 3.08 21.17 19.25
N GLY A 172 3.19 20.89 20.55
CA GLY A 172 2.59 21.61 21.67
C GLY A 172 1.08 21.43 21.86
N GLU A 173 0.48 22.35 22.60
CA GLU A 173 -0.96 22.38 22.94
C GLU A 173 -1.89 22.62 21.73
N ASN A 174 -1.30 22.91 20.57
CA ASN A 174 -1.99 23.23 19.32
C ASN A 174 -2.38 21.99 18.51
N ALA A 175 -2.04 20.78 18.96
CA ALA A 175 -2.43 19.53 18.32
C ALA A 175 -3.93 19.51 17.98
N GLU A 176 -4.24 19.08 16.76
CA GLU A 176 -5.61 18.88 16.28
C GLU A 176 -6.22 17.64 16.95
N ASP A 177 -7.54 17.61 17.10
CA ASP A 177 -8.22 16.42 17.60
C ASP A 177 -8.20 15.32 16.53
N MET A 178 -7.53 14.20 16.83
CA MET A 178 -7.69 12.96 16.10
C MET A 178 -8.88 12.16 16.63
N SER A 179 -9.44 11.30 15.79
CA SER A 179 -10.55 10.43 16.17
C SER A 179 -10.02 9.07 16.63
N ASP A 180 -10.69 8.48 17.62
CA ASP A 180 -10.38 7.14 18.11
C ASP A 180 -10.81 6.07 17.08
N ASN A 181 -10.19 4.90 17.12
CA ASN A 181 -10.46 3.79 16.20
C ASN A 181 -10.23 4.12 14.72
N HIS A 182 -9.40 5.12 14.40
CA HIS A 182 -9.15 5.58 13.05
C HIS A 182 -7.77 5.20 12.50
N LEU A 183 -7.76 4.93 11.20
CA LEU A 183 -6.56 4.76 10.39
C LEU A 183 -6.20 6.05 9.64
N TYR A 184 -4.92 6.38 9.66
CA TYR A 184 -4.32 7.54 9.02
C TYR A 184 -3.20 7.10 8.08
N TYR A 185 -3.30 7.48 6.81
CA TYR A 185 -2.22 7.32 5.84
C TYR A 185 -1.56 8.63 5.50
N ARG A 186 -0.24 8.63 5.34
CA ARG A 186 0.52 9.82 4.97
C ARG A 186 0.21 10.23 3.52
N LYS A 187 -0.18 11.49 3.31
CA LYS A 187 -0.31 12.12 1.98
C LYS A 187 1.07 12.53 1.50
N GLY A 188 1.79 11.63 0.84
CA GLY A 188 3.08 11.96 0.26
C GLY A 188 4.19 12.27 1.25
N PHE A 189 5.40 12.24 0.74
CA PHE A 189 6.60 12.10 1.57
C PHE A 189 7.52 13.33 1.54
N ASP A 190 7.01 14.44 1.02
CA ASP A 190 7.70 15.72 0.91
C ASP A 190 7.30 16.72 2.01
N ASN A 191 6.21 16.46 2.73
CA ASN A 191 5.78 17.24 3.90
C ASN A 191 6.28 16.64 5.23
N GLU A 192 6.12 17.36 6.34
CA GLU A 192 6.61 16.98 7.68
C GLU A 192 5.54 16.38 8.61
N GLY A 193 4.31 16.15 8.11
CA GLY A 193 3.28 15.38 8.85
C GLY A 193 2.59 16.10 10.00
N SER A 194 2.88 17.39 10.18
CA SER A 194 2.41 18.20 11.30
C SER A 194 0.93 18.59 11.22
N ASN A 195 0.29 18.53 10.04
CA ASN A 195 -1.12 18.90 9.86
C ASN A 195 -1.97 17.69 9.45
N LEU A 196 -2.94 17.29 10.27
CA LEU A 196 -3.77 16.11 9.98
C LEU A 196 -4.60 16.29 8.70
N SER A 197 -5.20 17.46 8.50
CA SER A 197 -6.05 17.72 7.34
C SER A 197 -5.27 17.82 6.02
N GLU A 198 -4.03 18.31 6.05
CA GLU A 198 -3.21 18.53 4.86
C GLU A 198 -2.27 17.38 4.55
N ASN A 199 -1.72 16.74 5.59
CA ASN A 199 -0.66 15.74 5.44
C ASN A 199 -1.17 14.31 5.63
N TRP A 200 -2.40 14.11 6.12
CA TRP A 200 -2.91 12.78 6.39
C TRP A 200 -4.25 12.53 5.71
N LEU A 201 -4.41 11.32 5.18
CA LEU A 201 -5.67 10.76 4.73
C LEU A 201 -6.30 10.02 5.90
N ILE A 202 -7.44 10.54 6.35
CA ILE A 202 -8.24 9.91 7.39
C ILE A 202 -9.11 8.85 6.72
N MET A 203 -8.78 7.59 6.95
CA MET A 203 -9.43 6.46 6.29
C MET A 203 -10.80 6.15 6.88
N GLY A 204 -11.00 6.45 8.17
CA GLY A 204 -12.25 6.25 8.88
C GLY A 204 -12.08 5.24 10.02
N GLU A 205 -13.21 4.87 10.63
CA GLU A 205 -13.26 3.97 11.78
C GLU A 205 -13.01 2.50 11.42
N ASN A 206 -12.41 1.76 12.35
CA ASN A 206 -12.29 0.30 12.35
C ASN A 206 -11.61 -0.29 11.10
N GLN A 207 -10.70 0.48 10.50
CA GLN A 207 -9.93 0.02 9.35
C GLN A 207 -8.72 -0.80 9.83
N MET A 208 -8.44 -1.90 9.13
CA MET A 208 -7.30 -2.76 9.44
C MET A 208 -5.97 -2.10 9.09
N GLY A 209 -5.92 -1.27 8.05
CA GLY A 209 -4.62 -0.78 7.58
C GLY A 209 -3.78 -1.88 6.93
N SER A 210 -2.52 -1.56 6.65
CA SER A 210 -1.64 -2.39 5.81
C SER A 210 -0.18 -2.26 6.23
N PRO A 211 0.17 -2.70 7.45
CA PRO A 211 1.54 -2.59 7.94
C PRO A 211 2.52 -3.35 7.03
N LEU A 212 3.73 -2.79 6.90
CA LEU A 212 4.79 -3.14 5.96
C LEU A 212 4.46 -2.87 4.48
N GLU A 213 3.44 -2.05 4.19
CA GLU A 213 3.14 -1.61 2.84
C GLU A 213 3.33 -0.11 2.65
N LYS A 214 4.01 0.24 1.56
CA LYS A 214 4.16 1.63 1.14
C LYS A 214 2.81 2.18 0.65
N ASN A 215 2.16 2.98 1.48
CA ASN A 215 0.83 3.57 1.21
C ASN A 215 0.93 4.81 0.33
N ASP A 216 1.40 4.69 -0.92
CA ASP A 216 1.78 5.87 -1.72
C ASP A 216 0.81 6.19 -2.86
N PHE A 217 0.05 5.20 -3.33
CA PHE A 217 -0.62 5.31 -4.63
C PHE A 217 -2.07 5.73 -4.51
N PHE A 218 -2.22 7.03 -4.27
CA PHE A 218 -3.51 7.71 -4.23
C PHE A 218 -3.83 8.35 -5.57
N TRP A 219 -5.04 8.09 -6.04
CA TRP A 219 -5.61 8.81 -7.16
C TRP A 219 -6.05 10.22 -6.71
N LYS A 220 -5.40 11.25 -7.25
CA LYS A 220 -5.79 12.66 -7.08
C LYS A 220 -6.80 13.11 -8.13
N GLY A 221 -6.69 12.58 -9.35
CA GLY A 221 -7.61 12.89 -10.45
C GLY A 221 -7.73 14.37 -10.81
N GLU A 222 -6.73 15.20 -10.51
CA GLU A 222 -6.80 16.66 -10.70
C GLU A 222 -6.73 17.08 -12.18
N VAL A 223 -6.12 16.25 -13.03
CA VAL A 223 -5.86 16.58 -14.45
C VAL A 223 -6.92 16.00 -15.38
N SER A 224 -7.25 14.72 -15.23
CA SER A 224 -8.22 14.02 -16.09
C SER A 224 -8.72 12.73 -15.46
N SER A 225 -9.63 12.02 -16.15
CA SER A 225 -10.01 10.65 -15.81
C SER A 225 -9.01 9.59 -16.25
N ASP A 226 -8.01 9.92 -17.08
CA ASP A 226 -7.10 8.92 -17.66
C ASP A 226 -6.20 8.30 -16.58
N PHE A 227 -6.44 7.02 -16.27
CA PHE A 227 -5.68 6.26 -15.27
C PHE A 227 -4.17 6.28 -15.55
N HIS A 228 -3.79 6.33 -16.83
CA HIS A 228 -2.40 6.25 -17.27
C HIS A 228 -1.70 7.62 -17.33
N ASN A 229 -2.36 8.69 -16.92
CA ASN A 229 -1.72 9.99 -16.74
C ASN A 229 -1.08 10.07 -15.35
N GLU A 230 0.25 10.07 -15.31
CA GLU A 230 1.05 10.14 -14.09
C GLU A 230 0.69 11.32 -13.17
N ASN A 231 0.24 12.45 -13.73
CA ASN A 231 -0.10 13.64 -12.95
C ASN A 231 -1.42 13.50 -12.18
N ASN A 232 -2.24 12.49 -12.49
CA ASN A 232 -3.41 12.14 -11.69
C ASN A 232 -3.06 11.35 -10.42
N TRP A 233 -1.81 10.90 -10.27
CA TRP A 233 -1.34 10.16 -9.10
C TRP A 233 -0.54 11.05 -8.18
N TYR A 234 -0.61 10.78 -6.88
CA TYR A 234 0.15 11.53 -5.89
C TYR A 234 1.65 11.47 -6.19
N GLU A 235 2.18 10.27 -6.42
CA GLU A 235 3.58 9.98 -6.74
C GLU A 235 4.07 10.49 -8.09
N LYS A 236 3.22 11.14 -8.89
CA LYS A 236 3.55 11.62 -10.25
C LYS A 236 4.13 10.51 -11.15
N ARG A 237 3.61 9.30 -11.00
CA ARG A 237 3.90 8.13 -11.84
C ARG A 237 2.69 7.22 -11.90
N VAL A 238 2.59 6.44 -12.98
CA VAL A 238 1.54 5.42 -13.12
C VAL A 238 1.87 4.23 -12.18
N PRO A 239 0.91 3.75 -11.38
CA PRO A 239 1.13 2.61 -10.49
C PRO A 239 1.38 1.29 -11.24
N GLU A 240 2.29 0.46 -10.70
CA GLU A 240 2.59 -0.88 -11.23
C GLU A 240 2.65 -1.90 -10.08
N ASN A 241 1.65 -2.79 -9.98
CA ASN A 241 1.58 -3.86 -8.98
C ASN A 241 1.73 -3.41 -7.51
N VAL A 242 1.05 -2.31 -7.17
CA VAL A 242 1.04 -1.68 -5.84
C VAL A 242 -0.40 -1.58 -5.32
N SER A 243 -0.57 -1.26 -4.03
CA SER A 243 -1.89 -1.01 -3.43
C SER A 243 -2.43 0.33 -3.90
N LEU A 244 -3.65 0.36 -4.45
CA LEU A 244 -4.28 1.56 -5.00
C LEU A 244 -5.40 2.07 -4.12
N MET A 245 -5.48 3.39 -3.99
CA MET A 245 -6.58 4.05 -3.31
C MET A 245 -7.23 5.10 -4.22
N ILE A 246 -8.51 4.91 -4.50
CA ILE A 246 -9.34 5.88 -5.22
C ILE A 246 -10.12 6.70 -4.19
N LEU A 247 -9.68 7.93 -3.99
CA LEU A 247 -10.16 8.85 -2.95
C LEU A 247 -10.83 10.07 -3.56
N ASN A 248 -11.42 10.93 -2.72
CA ASN A 248 -12.15 12.14 -3.13
C ASN A 248 -11.35 12.97 -4.15
N ALA A 249 -11.72 12.83 -5.42
CA ALA A 249 -11.02 13.37 -6.57
C ALA A 249 -12.03 13.98 -7.55
N PRO A 250 -11.69 15.10 -8.22
CA PRO A 250 -12.63 15.77 -9.13
C PRO A 250 -12.94 14.93 -10.36
N ASN A 251 -12.01 14.07 -10.80
CA ASN A 251 -12.23 13.11 -11.88
C ASN A 251 -12.09 11.68 -11.35
N SER A 252 -13.04 10.81 -11.68
CA SER A 252 -12.93 9.37 -11.42
C SER A 252 -11.98 8.71 -12.43
N PRO A 253 -11.13 7.76 -12.02
CA PRO A 253 -10.24 7.06 -12.94
C PRO A 253 -10.98 6.20 -13.95
N GLU A 254 -10.42 6.16 -15.16
CA GLU A 254 -10.83 5.35 -16.30
C GLU A 254 -9.64 4.56 -16.85
N ILE A 255 -9.68 3.25 -16.72
CA ILE A 255 -8.65 2.34 -17.23
C ILE A 255 -8.98 2.02 -18.69
N SER A 256 -8.01 2.26 -19.59
CA SER A 256 -8.11 2.01 -21.04
C SER A 256 -7.16 0.93 -21.56
N GLY A 257 -6.43 0.27 -20.65
CA GLY A 257 -5.48 -0.82 -20.95
C GLY A 257 -5.45 -1.88 -19.87
N ASN A 258 -4.32 -2.58 -19.75
CA ASN A 258 -4.11 -3.60 -18.73
C ASN A 258 -3.49 -2.97 -17.48
N VAL A 259 -4.12 -3.17 -16.33
CA VAL A 259 -3.63 -2.71 -15.02
C VAL A 259 -3.58 -3.91 -14.08
N ILE A 260 -2.50 -3.98 -13.31
CA ILE A 260 -2.31 -4.95 -12.23
C ILE A 260 -2.02 -4.16 -10.97
N CYS A 261 -2.75 -4.45 -9.89
CA CYS A 261 -2.50 -3.88 -8.57
C CYS A 261 -2.48 -4.97 -7.49
N LYS A 262 -1.85 -4.64 -6.37
CA LYS A 262 -1.81 -5.51 -5.19
C LYS A 262 -3.18 -5.49 -4.51
N ASN A 263 -3.54 -4.34 -3.93
CA ASN A 263 -4.86 -4.08 -3.36
C ASN A 263 -5.56 -2.94 -4.12
N LEU A 264 -6.88 -2.82 -3.99
CA LEU A 264 -7.67 -1.71 -4.51
C LEU A 264 -8.74 -1.31 -3.50
N LEU A 265 -8.71 -0.06 -3.06
CA LEU A 265 -9.78 0.56 -2.30
C LEU A 265 -10.47 1.64 -3.14
N ILE A 266 -11.79 1.54 -3.28
CA ILE A 266 -12.65 2.59 -3.84
C ILE A 266 -13.47 3.16 -2.68
N LYS A 267 -13.10 4.37 -2.22
CA LYS A 267 -13.76 5.03 -1.09
C LYS A 267 -15.18 5.48 -1.45
N GLU A 268 -16.04 5.63 -0.46
CA GLU A 268 -17.41 6.12 -0.61
C GLU A 268 -17.51 7.35 -1.54
N ASN A 269 -18.57 7.38 -2.36
CA ASN A 269 -18.86 8.40 -3.38
C ASN A 269 -17.84 8.50 -4.54
N MET A 270 -16.79 7.66 -4.58
CA MET A 270 -15.87 7.56 -5.71
C MET A 270 -16.27 6.49 -6.71
N SER A 271 -15.73 6.54 -7.93
CA SER A 271 -15.88 5.46 -8.89
C SER A 271 -14.60 5.15 -9.67
N LEU A 272 -14.43 3.91 -10.11
CA LEU A 272 -13.43 3.45 -11.05
C LEU A 272 -14.14 2.81 -12.25
N THR A 273 -13.77 3.22 -13.46
CA THR A 273 -14.32 2.64 -14.69
C THR A 273 -13.24 1.85 -15.43
N ILE A 274 -13.54 0.60 -15.76
CA ILE A 274 -12.76 -0.22 -16.68
C ILE A 274 -13.45 -0.12 -18.04
N LYS A 275 -12.80 0.50 -19.01
CA LYS A 275 -13.35 0.67 -20.36
C LYS A 275 -13.39 -0.65 -21.13
N GLU A 276 -14.13 -0.67 -22.23
CA GLU A 276 -14.11 -1.78 -23.17
C GLU A 276 -12.67 -2.11 -23.62
N ASN A 277 -12.34 -3.40 -23.74
CA ASN A 277 -10.99 -3.91 -24.04
C ASN A 277 -9.90 -3.64 -22.98
N ALA A 278 -10.27 -3.09 -21.81
CA ALA A 278 -9.36 -2.92 -20.69
C ALA A 278 -9.52 -4.03 -19.66
N TYR A 279 -8.45 -4.32 -18.91
CA TYR A 279 -8.41 -5.40 -17.93
C TYR A 279 -7.77 -4.92 -16.63
N LEU A 280 -8.44 -5.17 -15.51
CA LEU A 280 -7.89 -4.96 -14.18
C LEU A 280 -7.68 -6.30 -13.48
N THR A 281 -6.48 -6.54 -12.97
CA THR A 281 -6.20 -7.65 -12.04
C THR A 281 -5.88 -7.08 -10.67
N VAL A 282 -6.63 -7.52 -9.65
CA VAL A 282 -6.35 -7.22 -8.24
C VAL A 282 -5.90 -8.51 -7.57
N ASN A 283 -4.63 -8.57 -7.15
CA ASN A 283 -4.03 -9.79 -6.61
C ASN A 283 -4.43 -10.09 -5.16
N GLY A 284 -4.69 -9.04 -4.37
CA GLY A 284 -5.02 -9.07 -2.96
C GLY A 284 -6.46 -8.64 -2.68
N ILE A 285 -6.61 -7.60 -1.87
CA ILE A 285 -7.92 -7.11 -1.40
C ILE A 285 -8.48 -6.07 -2.36
N LEU A 286 -9.68 -6.33 -2.89
CA LEU A 286 -10.53 -5.32 -3.51
C LEU A 286 -11.66 -4.94 -2.53
N GLU A 287 -11.68 -3.68 -2.12
CA GLU A 287 -12.73 -3.10 -1.29
C GLU A 287 -13.43 -1.97 -2.03
N ASN A 288 -14.75 -2.07 -2.18
CA ASN A 288 -15.58 -1.05 -2.83
C ASN A 288 -16.61 -0.51 -1.84
N GLN A 289 -16.27 0.60 -1.18
CA GLN A 289 -17.13 1.29 -0.21
C GLN A 289 -18.18 2.17 -0.92
N SER A 290 -18.07 2.38 -2.23
CA SER A 290 -19.04 3.15 -3.04
C SER A 290 -20.24 2.34 -3.55
N GLY A 291 -20.33 1.06 -3.17
CA GLY A 291 -21.36 0.15 -3.66
C GLY A 291 -21.37 0.01 -5.18
N ILE A 292 -22.54 -0.27 -5.76
CA ILE A 292 -22.69 -0.56 -7.20
C ILE A 292 -22.09 0.53 -8.10
N SER A 293 -22.24 1.81 -7.74
CA SER A 293 -21.70 2.93 -8.53
C SER A 293 -20.18 3.08 -8.45
N GLY A 294 -19.54 2.41 -7.49
CA GLY A 294 -18.10 2.51 -7.25
C GLY A 294 -17.24 1.83 -8.29
N LEU A 295 -17.70 0.71 -8.84
CA LEU A 295 -16.92 -0.07 -9.81
C LEU A 295 -17.76 -0.29 -11.07
N LYS A 296 -17.26 0.18 -12.20
CA LYS A 296 -17.99 0.14 -13.48
C LYS A 296 -17.18 -0.64 -14.51
N LEU A 297 -17.75 -1.70 -15.06
CA LEU A 297 -17.17 -2.48 -16.15
C LEU A 297 -17.94 -2.18 -17.42
N LYS A 298 -17.26 -1.66 -18.44
CA LYS A 298 -17.89 -1.27 -19.71
C LYS A 298 -17.77 -2.34 -20.77
N SER A 299 -18.76 -2.41 -21.64
CA SER A 299 -18.79 -3.32 -22.78
C SER A 299 -19.41 -2.62 -23.97
N SER A 300 -18.89 -2.90 -25.16
CA SER A 300 -19.41 -2.39 -26.41
C SER A 300 -19.21 -3.41 -27.54
N VAL A 301 -19.57 -3.02 -28.76
CA VAL A 301 -19.27 -3.80 -29.97
C VAL A 301 -17.78 -4.11 -30.15
N THR A 302 -16.89 -3.31 -29.57
CA THR A 302 -15.44 -3.49 -29.71
C THR A 302 -14.86 -4.50 -28.73
N GLY A 303 -15.58 -4.86 -27.66
CA GLY A 303 -15.11 -5.78 -26.64
C GLY A 303 -15.69 -5.50 -25.25
N ASP A 304 -15.25 -6.30 -24.30
CA ASP A 304 -15.67 -6.25 -22.90
C ASP A 304 -14.52 -5.75 -22.01
N ALA A 305 -14.88 -5.11 -20.90
CA ALA A 305 -13.97 -4.91 -19.77
C ALA A 305 -13.77 -6.24 -19.01
N GLY A 306 -12.57 -6.44 -18.50
CA GLY A 306 -12.22 -7.59 -17.66
C GLY A 306 -11.83 -7.17 -16.24
N LEU A 307 -12.28 -7.95 -15.26
CA LEU A 307 -11.83 -7.87 -13.88
C LEU A 307 -11.46 -9.27 -13.37
N LEU A 308 -10.25 -9.42 -12.85
CA LEU A 308 -9.78 -10.62 -12.17
C LEU A 308 -9.48 -10.28 -10.71
N GLN A 309 -10.19 -10.94 -9.78
CA GLN A 309 -10.13 -10.68 -8.33
C GLN A 309 -10.63 -11.91 -7.54
N ASN A 310 -10.26 -12.04 -6.26
CA ASN A 310 -10.56 -13.22 -5.42
C ASN A 310 -11.44 -12.92 -4.18
N ASN A 311 -11.95 -11.69 -4.05
CA ASN A 311 -12.83 -11.21 -2.99
C ASN A 311 -14.31 -11.53 -3.26
N SER A 312 -15.05 -11.81 -2.19
CA SER A 312 -16.50 -12.06 -2.22
C SER A 312 -17.30 -10.77 -2.09
N ASN A 313 -18.54 -10.77 -2.60
CA ASN A 313 -19.54 -9.69 -2.40
C ASN A 313 -19.10 -8.30 -2.88
N ILE A 314 -18.30 -8.27 -3.95
CA ILE A 314 -17.92 -7.00 -4.59
C ILE A 314 -19.09 -6.49 -5.43
N LEU A 315 -19.66 -5.37 -5.00
CA LEU A 315 -20.71 -4.68 -5.72
C LEU A 315 -20.13 -3.93 -6.92
N ALA A 316 -20.79 -4.01 -8.08
CA ALA A 316 -20.35 -3.36 -9.32
C ALA A 316 -21.48 -3.15 -10.32
N ASP A 317 -21.35 -2.14 -11.18
CA ASP A 317 -22.18 -1.89 -12.38
C ASP A 317 -21.48 -2.47 -13.62
N VAL A 318 -22.00 -3.58 -14.14
CA VAL A 318 -21.38 -4.32 -15.24
C VAL A 318 -22.25 -4.24 -16.48
N ASP A 319 -21.72 -3.63 -17.53
CA ASP A 319 -22.30 -3.61 -18.86
C ASP A 319 -21.88 -4.89 -19.62
N LYS A 320 -22.81 -5.51 -20.34
CA LYS A 320 -22.54 -6.59 -21.29
C LYS A 320 -23.22 -6.30 -22.63
N TYR A 321 -22.41 -6.11 -23.66
CA TYR A 321 -22.90 -5.96 -25.03
C TYR A 321 -23.30 -7.32 -25.60
N LEU A 322 -24.53 -7.39 -26.09
CA LEU A 322 -25.09 -8.50 -26.84
C LEU A 322 -25.34 -8.05 -28.27
N SER A 323 -24.63 -8.67 -29.22
CA SER A 323 -24.95 -8.50 -30.63
C SER A 323 -26.21 -9.28 -30.98
N SER A 324 -27.06 -8.71 -31.84
CA SER A 324 -28.30 -9.34 -32.30
C SER A 324 -28.06 -10.68 -33.00
N GLU A 325 -29.13 -11.46 -33.08
CA GLU A 325 -29.23 -12.67 -33.90
C GLU A 325 -28.19 -13.76 -33.58
N ARG A 326 -27.66 -13.79 -32.36
CA ARG A 326 -26.80 -14.89 -31.89
C ARG A 326 -26.93 -15.16 -30.40
N TRP A 327 -26.55 -16.37 -30.02
CA TRP A 327 -26.48 -16.79 -28.63
C TRP A 327 -25.20 -16.30 -27.98
N HIS A 328 -25.33 -15.75 -26.78
CA HIS A 328 -24.24 -15.28 -25.92
C HIS A 328 -24.22 -16.07 -24.63
N PHE A 329 -23.06 -16.53 -24.21
CA PHE A 329 -22.90 -17.15 -22.90
C PHE A 329 -22.79 -16.07 -21.82
N ILE A 330 -23.63 -16.12 -20.78
CA ILE A 330 -23.73 -15.06 -19.76
C ILE A 330 -23.14 -15.49 -18.43
N SER A 331 -23.34 -16.74 -18.00
CA SER A 331 -22.74 -17.21 -16.75
C SER A 331 -22.71 -18.74 -16.63
N SER A 332 -21.78 -19.21 -15.81
CA SER A 332 -21.75 -20.51 -15.14
C SER A 332 -21.91 -20.25 -13.62
N PRO A 333 -22.52 -21.15 -12.85
CA PRO A 333 -23.62 -20.87 -11.91
C PRO A 333 -23.40 -19.72 -10.92
N LEU A 334 -24.48 -18.98 -10.67
CA LEU A 334 -24.54 -17.90 -9.69
C LEU A 334 -24.80 -18.49 -8.29
N VAL A 335 -24.12 -17.95 -7.27
CA VAL A 335 -24.21 -18.46 -5.89
C VAL A 335 -25.51 -18.02 -5.19
N SER A 336 -26.40 -17.31 -5.89
CA SER A 336 -27.67 -16.81 -5.39
C SER A 336 -28.74 -16.82 -6.47
N THR A 337 -30.00 -16.78 -6.03
CA THR A 337 -31.18 -16.56 -6.86
C THR A 337 -31.07 -15.22 -7.56
N VAL A 338 -30.64 -15.21 -8.82
CA VAL A 338 -30.68 -14.01 -9.67
C VAL A 338 -31.90 -14.10 -10.58
N VAL A 339 -32.74 -13.07 -10.55
CA VAL A 339 -33.88 -12.94 -11.44
C VAL A 339 -33.40 -12.34 -12.76
N LEU A 340 -33.72 -12.97 -13.89
CA LEU A 340 -33.29 -12.48 -15.21
C LEU A 340 -33.72 -11.04 -15.50
N THR A 341 -34.83 -10.57 -14.94
CA THR A 341 -35.27 -9.17 -15.08
C THR A 341 -34.30 -8.17 -14.46
N ASP A 342 -33.46 -8.60 -13.51
CA ASP A 342 -32.42 -7.75 -12.91
C ASP A 342 -31.18 -7.62 -13.80
N ILE A 343 -31.04 -8.51 -14.80
CA ILE A 343 -29.93 -8.51 -15.78
C ILE A 343 -30.39 -7.90 -17.11
N PHE A 344 -31.62 -8.23 -17.53
CA PHE A 344 -32.20 -7.88 -18.81
C PHE A 344 -33.39 -6.96 -18.57
N ASN A 345 -33.18 -5.67 -18.80
CA ASN A 345 -34.26 -4.69 -18.70
C ASN A 345 -35.30 -4.97 -19.80
N SER A 346 -36.59 -4.89 -19.45
CA SER A 346 -37.73 -5.41 -20.22
C SER A 346 -38.06 -4.70 -21.54
N GLU A 347 -37.13 -3.95 -22.13
CA GLU A 347 -37.37 -3.14 -23.34
C GLU A 347 -37.11 -3.90 -24.64
N ILE A 348 -36.50 -5.09 -24.57
CA ILE A 348 -36.22 -5.94 -25.74
C ILE A 348 -36.62 -7.40 -25.52
N ASP A 349 -36.95 -8.10 -26.61
CA ASP A 349 -37.18 -9.53 -26.60
C ASP A 349 -35.85 -10.27 -26.36
N VAL A 350 -35.69 -10.77 -25.14
CA VAL A 350 -34.55 -11.62 -24.76
C VAL A 350 -35.06 -13.05 -24.58
N TYR A 351 -34.34 -13.98 -25.19
CA TYR A 351 -34.57 -15.41 -25.10
C TYR A 351 -33.43 -16.00 -24.29
N ALA A 352 -33.71 -16.91 -23.37
CA ALA A 352 -32.71 -17.52 -22.51
C ALA A 352 -32.75 -19.05 -22.64
N ASN A 353 -31.59 -19.67 -22.76
CA ASN A 353 -31.41 -21.11 -22.71
C ASN A 353 -30.60 -21.46 -21.48
N LEU A 354 -31.10 -22.42 -20.71
CA LEU A 354 -30.44 -22.90 -19.50
C LEU A 354 -29.91 -24.30 -19.71
N TYR A 355 -28.65 -24.50 -19.35
CA TYR A 355 -28.08 -25.83 -19.33
C TYR A 355 -28.52 -26.54 -18.06
N ASN A 356 -29.25 -27.64 -18.22
CA ASN A 356 -29.62 -28.54 -17.14
C ASN A 356 -28.53 -29.61 -16.99
N PRO A 357 -27.74 -29.59 -15.91
CA PRO A 357 -26.65 -30.54 -15.70
C PRO A 357 -27.15 -31.97 -15.41
N GLU A 358 -28.37 -32.13 -14.90
CA GLU A 358 -28.95 -33.44 -14.60
C GLU A 358 -29.31 -34.19 -15.89
N THR A 359 -29.77 -33.48 -16.91
CA THR A 359 -30.19 -34.05 -18.20
C THR A 359 -29.17 -33.85 -19.32
N ALA A 360 -28.12 -33.05 -19.07
CA ALA A 360 -27.14 -32.60 -20.06
C ALA A 360 -27.77 -31.94 -21.31
N ASN A 361 -28.88 -31.24 -21.14
CA ASN A 361 -29.64 -30.58 -22.21
C ASN A 361 -29.83 -29.09 -21.96
N TRP A 362 -30.14 -28.35 -23.03
CA TRP A 362 -30.52 -26.94 -22.96
C TRP A 362 -32.04 -26.81 -23.00
N ASP A 363 -32.61 -26.18 -21.97
CA ASP A 363 -34.03 -25.89 -21.87
C ASP A 363 -34.29 -24.45 -22.37
N ASN A 364 -35.17 -24.30 -23.37
CA ASN A 364 -35.53 -22.99 -23.93
C ASN A 364 -36.50 -22.25 -23.01
N MET A 365 -36.25 -20.96 -22.77
CA MET A 365 -37.11 -20.08 -21.97
C MET A 365 -37.27 -18.71 -22.62
N THR A 366 -38.50 -18.18 -22.56
CA THR A 366 -38.81 -16.80 -22.95
C THR A 366 -38.89 -15.95 -21.67
N ILE A 367 -38.25 -14.77 -21.67
CA ILE A 367 -38.26 -13.89 -20.50
C ILE A 367 -39.69 -13.35 -20.28
N GLY A 368 -40.19 -13.55 -19.06
CA GLY A 368 -41.59 -13.33 -18.67
C GLY A 368 -41.95 -14.08 -17.39
N ASN A 369 -41.22 -15.16 -17.10
CA ASN A 369 -41.25 -15.86 -15.81
C ASN A 369 -40.03 -15.46 -14.99
N SER A 370 -40.20 -15.23 -13.67
CA SER A 370 -39.11 -15.04 -12.72
C SER A 370 -38.20 -16.26 -12.74
N LEU A 371 -37.09 -16.19 -13.48
CA LEU A 371 -36.15 -17.30 -13.53
C LEU A 371 -35.24 -17.23 -12.31
N ASN A 372 -35.13 -18.35 -11.61
CA ASN A 372 -34.16 -18.50 -10.55
C ASN A 372 -32.90 -19.19 -11.11
N LEU A 373 -31.78 -18.45 -11.22
CA LEU A 373 -30.48 -18.98 -11.67
C LEU A 373 -29.71 -19.76 -10.58
N ASP A 374 -30.44 -20.44 -9.69
CA ASP A 374 -29.87 -21.24 -8.61
C ASP A 374 -28.92 -22.34 -9.13
N LYS A 375 -28.02 -22.74 -8.22
CA LYS A 375 -26.78 -23.49 -8.43
C LYS A 375 -26.89 -24.58 -9.51
N LEU A 376 -25.95 -24.49 -10.46
CA LEU A 376 -25.49 -25.46 -11.47
C LEU A 376 -25.97 -25.26 -12.92
N ASN A 377 -26.83 -24.29 -13.21
CA ASN A 377 -27.24 -24.03 -14.60
C ASN A 377 -26.38 -22.96 -15.27
N ALA A 378 -25.79 -23.29 -16.42
CA ALA A 378 -25.20 -22.29 -17.30
C ALA A 378 -26.32 -21.56 -18.07
N CYS A 379 -26.15 -20.27 -18.33
CA CYS A 379 -27.15 -19.47 -19.04
C CYS A 379 -26.56 -18.89 -20.34
N SER A 380 -27.29 -19.08 -21.43
CA SER A 380 -27.04 -18.37 -22.69
C SER A 380 -28.27 -17.55 -23.08
N VAL A 381 -28.06 -16.41 -23.73
CA VAL A 381 -29.14 -15.51 -24.13
C VAL A 381 -29.03 -15.09 -25.58
N TRP A 382 -30.17 -14.78 -26.20
CA TRP A 382 -30.29 -14.30 -27.56
C TRP A 382 -31.20 -13.08 -27.59
N THR A 383 -30.87 -12.11 -28.43
CA THR A 383 -31.63 -10.87 -28.58
C THR A 383 -31.94 -10.61 -30.06
N THR A 384 -33.10 -10.01 -30.32
CA THR A 384 -33.52 -9.57 -31.67
C THR A 384 -32.71 -8.36 -32.15
N GLU A 385 -32.23 -7.53 -31.22
CA GLU A 385 -31.51 -6.29 -31.50
C GLU A 385 -30.22 -6.21 -30.68
N ASN A 386 -29.28 -5.37 -31.12
CA ASN A 386 -28.07 -5.09 -30.36
C ASN A 386 -28.45 -4.41 -29.04
N HIS A 387 -27.89 -4.86 -27.92
CA HIS A 387 -28.29 -4.37 -26.62
C HIS A 387 -27.15 -4.38 -25.61
N ILE A 388 -27.19 -3.45 -24.65
CA ILE A 388 -26.31 -3.48 -23.48
C ILE A 388 -27.15 -3.91 -22.29
N CYS A 389 -26.87 -5.09 -21.78
CA CYS A 389 -27.44 -5.57 -20.53
C CYS A 389 -26.63 -4.99 -19.38
N LYS A 390 -27.33 -4.59 -18.31
CA LYS A 390 -26.69 -4.06 -17.11
C LYS A 390 -26.95 -5.00 -15.97
N LYS A 391 -25.89 -5.47 -15.34
CA LYS A 391 -25.99 -6.24 -14.11
C LYS A 391 -25.40 -5.44 -12.97
N LYS A 392 -26.21 -5.25 -11.94
CA LYS A 392 -25.77 -4.69 -10.66
C LYS A 392 -25.51 -5.88 -9.74
N PHE A 393 -24.27 -6.04 -9.32
CA PHE A 393 -23.87 -7.04 -8.33
C PHE A 393 -24.01 -6.49 -6.93
#